data_AF-A0A9W7L6C6-F1
#
_entry.id   AF-A0A9W7L6C6-F1
#
_cell.length_a   1.000
_cell.length_b   1.000
_cell.length_c   1.000
_cell.angle_alpha   90.00
_cell.angle_beta   90.00
_cell.angle_gamma   90.00
#
_symmetry.space_group_name_H-M   'P 1'
#
loop_
_entity.id
_entity.type
_entity.pdbx_description
1 polymer ?
#
loop_
_entity_poly.entity_id
_entity_poly.type
_entity_poly.pdbx_seq_one_letter_code
_entity_poly.pdbx_strand_id
1 'polypeptide(L)'
;MGSILALLILCASAQYATSLTASTTSTTATSALFSPPLSSNFERIDDVIMGGVSKSSLGDKGDYMNFQGILREQDGGFCGFRTGPFARPIDGSSFDGIILRARFTSDSDSDKRTFKLTIRDDETRGEFVFQQMFDVPPPSGEWHDIKIPFDSLKAVRGPIINPNAKPFNSSNILQVGVVISKFKISSTMETLEDFRPGFFSMDFKEIGMYGGVRSLGGDVPAPSFNDSTQKKSPLLKVLGPLFKLVFSETSRRRRAAYLQLKKRSGKGWFHIAGLGFKARASNYGLLNAMITFGGRMSKDGIKFALGWTLKVAIFYPFRTLFRLKKRLRARGNEGEERKPA
;
A
#
# COMPACT_ATOMS: atom_id res chain seq x y z
N MET A 1 87.56 -38.14 -17.82
CA MET A 1 88.39 -37.14 -18.53
C MET A 1 87.42 -36.28 -19.32
N GLY A 2 87.21 -34.98 -19.14
CA GLY A 2 87.73 -33.97 -18.22
C GLY A 2 86.97 -32.65 -18.49
N SER A 3 87.12 -31.71 -17.56
CA SER A 3 86.91 -30.24 -17.68
C SER A 3 85.49 -29.73 -17.92
N ILE A 4 84.80 -29.06 -16.98
CA ILE A 4 85.07 -27.82 -16.20
C ILE A 4 85.04 -26.53 -17.06
N LEU A 5 84.20 -25.57 -16.59
CA LEU A 5 84.11 -24.12 -16.90
C LEU A 5 83.48 -23.73 -18.26
N ALA A 6 82.69 -22.65 -18.43
CA ALA A 6 82.26 -21.57 -17.55
C ALA A 6 81.02 -20.86 -18.14
N LEU A 7 80.12 -20.42 -17.26
CA LEU A 7 79.45 -19.11 -17.21
C LEU A 7 78.94 -18.45 -18.52
N LEU A 8 77.62 -18.34 -18.67
CA LEU A 8 77.01 -17.08 -19.12
C LEU A 8 75.56 -16.98 -18.64
N ILE A 9 75.34 -15.94 -17.86
CA ILE A 9 74.09 -15.48 -17.25
C ILE A 9 73.14 -15.06 -18.38
N LEU A 10 71.93 -15.60 -18.42
CA LEU A 10 70.79 -14.89 -18.99
C LEU A 10 69.51 -15.22 -18.19
N CYS A 11 69.06 -14.22 -17.44
CA CYS A 11 67.74 -14.17 -16.82
C CYS A 11 66.65 -14.39 -17.88
N ALA A 12 65.85 -15.43 -17.71
CA ALA A 12 64.54 -15.56 -18.35
C ALA A 12 63.51 -15.94 -17.28
N SER A 13 63.16 -14.97 -16.44
CA SER A 13 61.92 -15.04 -15.67
C SER A 13 60.76 -14.84 -16.63
N ALA A 14 60.09 -15.94 -16.99
CA ALA A 14 58.83 -15.92 -17.70
C ALA A 14 57.79 -15.16 -16.86
N GLN A 15 57.58 -13.89 -17.19
CA GLN A 15 56.46 -13.11 -16.66
C GLN A 15 55.20 -13.60 -17.34
N TYR A 16 54.40 -14.37 -16.61
CA TYR A 16 53.00 -14.59 -16.93
C TYR A 16 52.30 -13.23 -16.93
N ALA A 17 51.93 -12.74 -18.11
CA ALA A 17 51.06 -11.60 -18.27
C ALA A 17 49.63 -12.03 -17.88
N THR A 18 49.32 -12.01 -16.58
CA THR A 18 47.94 -11.99 -16.09
C THR A 18 47.33 -10.65 -16.46
N SER A 19 46.59 -10.61 -17.57
CA SER A 19 45.72 -9.48 -17.88
C SER A 19 44.60 -9.45 -16.84
N LEU A 20 44.74 -8.60 -15.81
CA LEU A 20 43.61 -8.17 -15.01
C LEU A 20 42.68 -7.38 -15.93
N THR A 21 41.67 -8.04 -16.49
CA THR A 21 40.46 -7.36 -16.94
C THR A 21 39.80 -6.78 -15.70
N ALA A 22 40.07 -5.51 -15.43
CA ALA A 22 39.27 -4.72 -14.52
C ALA A 22 37.81 -4.81 -14.99
N SER A 23 37.00 -5.56 -14.26
CA SER A 23 35.55 -5.53 -14.42
C SER A 23 35.12 -4.14 -13.98
N THR A 24 34.99 -3.23 -14.94
CA THR A 24 34.39 -1.92 -14.74
C THR A 24 32.92 -2.16 -14.40
N THR A 25 32.62 -2.35 -13.11
CA THR A 25 31.28 -2.10 -12.60
C THR A 25 31.00 -0.64 -12.89
N SER A 26 30.27 -0.38 -13.98
CA SER A 26 29.68 0.91 -14.25
C SER A 26 28.71 1.19 -13.12
N THR A 27 29.18 1.84 -12.06
CA THR A 27 28.35 2.33 -10.97
C THR A 27 27.44 3.38 -11.60
N THR A 28 26.25 2.95 -12.04
CA THR A 28 25.18 3.88 -12.42
C THR A 28 24.97 4.81 -11.23
N ALA A 29 25.13 6.12 -11.43
CA ALA A 29 24.97 7.07 -10.35
C ALA A 29 23.54 6.95 -9.80
N THR A 30 23.43 6.68 -8.50
CA THR A 30 22.18 6.68 -7.76
C THR A 30 22.09 7.96 -6.93
N SER A 31 20.88 8.48 -6.79
CA SER A 31 20.59 9.62 -5.91
C SER A 31 19.48 9.22 -4.96
N ALA A 32 19.82 9.08 -3.67
CA ALA A 32 18.85 8.73 -2.65
C ALA A 32 17.79 9.84 -2.54
N LEU A 33 16.52 9.47 -2.67
CA LEU A 33 15.39 10.31 -2.28
C LEU A 33 15.14 10.13 -0.78
N PHE A 34 15.32 8.90 -0.28
CA PHE A 34 15.12 8.52 1.09
C PHE A 34 16.11 7.43 1.51
N SER A 35 16.84 7.69 2.60
CA SER A 35 17.60 6.70 3.36
C SER A 35 17.25 6.83 4.85
N PRO A 36 16.98 5.73 5.57
CA PRO A 36 16.61 5.81 6.97
C PRO A 36 17.64 6.56 7.84
N PRO A 37 17.21 7.16 8.96
CA PRO A 37 15.86 7.08 9.54
C PRO A 37 14.89 8.09 8.92
N LEU A 38 13.79 7.63 8.31
CA LEU A 38 12.81 8.48 7.63
C LEU A 38 11.37 7.99 7.75
N SER A 39 11.07 6.97 8.58
CA SER A 39 9.71 6.42 8.66
C SER A 39 8.64 7.45 9.08
N SER A 40 9.02 8.50 9.82
CA SER A 40 8.16 9.63 10.20
C SER A 40 7.65 10.44 9.01
N ASN A 41 8.33 10.36 7.87
CA ASN A 41 7.99 11.04 6.62
C ASN A 41 6.98 10.28 5.76
N PHE A 42 6.46 9.14 6.25
CA PHE A 42 5.52 8.29 5.53
C PHE A 42 4.14 8.18 6.20
N GLU A 43 3.11 8.22 5.38
CA GLU A 43 1.71 7.94 5.71
C GLU A 43 1.34 6.52 5.27
N ARG A 44 0.62 5.81 6.15
CA ARG A 44 0.06 4.49 5.88
C ARG A 44 -1.17 4.56 4.96
N ILE A 45 -1.19 3.74 3.91
CA ILE A 45 -2.31 3.56 2.98
C ILE A 45 -2.77 2.11 2.97
N ASP A 46 -3.62 1.74 3.92
CA ASP A 46 -4.24 0.41 3.96
C ASP A 46 -5.65 0.44 3.33
N ASP A 47 -6.19 -0.73 3.01
CA ASP A 47 -7.52 -0.95 2.43
C ASP A 47 -8.73 -0.55 3.32
N VAL A 48 -8.48 0.07 4.47
CA VAL A 48 -9.47 0.43 5.49
C VAL A 48 -10.58 1.34 4.96
N ILE A 49 -10.25 2.24 4.02
CA ILE A 49 -11.21 3.16 3.39
C ILE A 49 -12.19 2.40 2.49
N MET A 50 -11.75 1.30 1.88
CA MET A 50 -12.57 0.45 1.00
C MET A 50 -13.42 -0.57 1.77
N GLY A 51 -13.32 -0.59 3.12
CA GLY A 51 -13.98 -1.56 3.97
C GLY A 51 -13.06 -2.69 4.43
N GLY A 52 -11.83 -2.73 3.93
CA GLY A 52 -10.86 -3.77 4.23
C GLY A 52 -10.37 -3.77 5.68
N VAL A 53 -9.66 -4.85 6.00
CA VAL A 53 -9.17 -5.16 7.35
C VAL A 53 -7.67 -5.45 7.38
N SER A 54 -6.96 -5.21 6.27
CA SER A 54 -5.49 -5.31 6.22
C SER A 54 -4.87 -4.27 7.15
N LYS A 55 -3.66 -4.53 7.64
CA LYS A 55 -2.94 -3.63 8.54
C LYS A 55 -1.46 -3.65 8.22
N SER A 56 -0.85 -2.49 8.07
CA SER A 56 0.60 -2.38 7.98
C SER A 56 1.19 -1.37 8.97
N SER A 57 2.51 -1.39 9.05
CA SER A 57 3.36 -0.41 9.72
C SER A 57 4.66 -0.27 8.95
N LEU A 58 5.20 0.95 8.92
CA LEU A 58 6.56 1.24 8.50
C LEU A 58 7.32 1.74 9.72
N GLY A 59 8.54 1.26 9.94
CA GLY A 59 9.38 1.74 11.06
C GLY A 59 10.87 1.63 10.76
N ASP A 60 11.67 2.52 11.33
CA ASP A 60 13.11 2.54 11.16
C ASP A 60 13.79 1.41 11.99
N LYS A 61 14.85 0.82 11.43
CA LYS A 61 15.65 -0.27 12.00
C LYS A 61 17.15 0.03 11.98
N GLY A 62 17.52 1.30 12.13
CA GLY A 62 18.91 1.76 12.02
C GLY A 62 19.23 2.09 10.57
N ASP A 63 19.80 1.14 9.83
CA ASP A 63 20.26 1.34 8.45
C ASP A 63 19.22 0.97 7.36
N TYR A 64 18.02 0.55 7.75
CA TYR A 64 16.89 0.29 6.84
C TYR A 64 15.54 0.62 7.49
N MET A 65 14.49 0.75 6.66
CA MET A 65 13.09 0.81 7.07
C MET A 65 12.45 -0.56 6.90
N ASN A 66 11.66 -1.01 7.86
CA ASN A 66 10.89 -2.24 7.77
C ASN A 66 9.41 -1.93 7.53
N PHE A 67 8.90 -2.37 6.38
CA PHE A 67 7.49 -2.35 6.01
C PHE A 67 6.90 -3.74 6.24
N GLN A 68 6.03 -3.87 7.24
CA GLN A 68 5.43 -5.15 7.59
C GLN A 68 3.94 -5.02 7.88
N GLY A 69 3.22 -6.12 7.76
CA GLY A 69 1.79 -6.12 8.00
C GLY A 69 1.13 -7.46 7.80
N ILE A 70 -0.21 -7.45 7.88
CA ILE A 70 -1.06 -8.60 7.58
C ILE A 70 -2.04 -8.19 6.49
N LEU A 71 -1.88 -8.80 5.31
CA LEU A 71 -2.82 -8.69 4.20
C LEU A 71 -4.03 -9.59 4.43
N ARG A 72 -5.22 -9.06 4.14
CA ARG A 72 -6.48 -9.79 4.20
C ARG A 72 -7.30 -9.48 2.95
N GLU A 73 -7.88 -10.51 2.35
CA GLU A 73 -8.63 -10.37 1.10
C GLU A 73 -9.99 -9.68 1.25
N GLN A 74 -10.56 -9.76 2.46
CA GLN A 74 -11.92 -9.35 2.78
C GLN A 74 -12.08 -7.84 2.58
N ASP A 75 -12.99 -7.45 1.67
CA ASP A 75 -13.38 -6.07 1.39
C ASP A 75 -12.18 -5.15 1.04
N GLY A 76 -11.10 -5.73 0.51
CA GLY A 76 -9.83 -5.05 0.30
C GLY A 76 -8.78 -5.99 -0.26
N GLY A 77 -7.60 -6.03 0.35
CA GLY A 77 -6.46 -6.85 -0.09
C GLY A 77 -5.25 -6.02 -0.48
N PHE A 78 -5.00 -4.90 0.21
CA PHE A 78 -3.76 -4.16 0.04
C PHE A 78 -3.32 -3.45 1.32
N CYS A 79 -2.00 -3.28 1.42
CA CYS A 79 -1.31 -2.42 2.37
C CYS A 79 -0.34 -1.53 1.60
N GLY A 80 -0.03 -0.36 2.12
CA GLY A 80 0.94 0.52 1.48
C GLY A 80 1.40 1.64 2.39
N PHE A 81 2.42 2.34 1.93
CA PHE A 81 2.90 3.57 2.53
C PHE A 81 3.28 4.56 1.43
N ARG A 82 3.27 5.84 1.75
CA ARG A 82 3.71 6.91 0.86
C ARG A 82 4.28 8.07 1.63
N THR A 83 5.09 8.89 0.98
CA THR A 83 5.57 10.13 1.55
C THR A 83 4.41 11.11 1.72
N GLY A 84 4.55 12.09 2.61
CA GLY A 84 3.81 13.35 2.44
C GLY A 84 4.13 13.98 1.08
N PRO A 85 3.27 14.86 0.51
CA PRO A 85 3.69 15.65 -0.63
C PRO A 85 4.98 16.41 -0.31
N PHE A 86 5.92 16.43 -1.24
CA PHE A 86 7.13 17.25 -1.09
C PHE A 86 6.77 18.74 -1.01
N ALA A 87 7.51 19.48 -0.19
CA ALA A 87 7.30 20.93 -0.08
C ALA A 87 7.48 21.67 -1.42
N ARG A 88 8.31 21.11 -2.30
CA ARG A 88 8.45 21.48 -3.71
C ARG A 88 8.59 20.20 -4.54
N PRO A 89 8.11 20.18 -5.80
CA PRO A 89 8.33 19.04 -6.67
C PRO A 89 9.82 18.72 -6.84
N ILE A 90 10.13 17.44 -6.96
CA ILE A 90 11.47 16.95 -7.27
C ILE A 90 11.58 16.83 -8.79
N ASP A 91 12.61 17.47 -9.34
CA ASP A 91 12.96 17.33 -10.75
C ASP A 91 13.81 16.07 -10.97
N GLY A 92 13.17 15.02 -11.48
CA GLY A 92 13.78 13.76 -11.87
C GLY A 92 14.10 13.68 -13.36
N SER A 93 13.97 14.75 -14.14
CA SER A 93 14.09 14.72 -15.62
C SER A 93 15.45 14.24 -16.14
N SER A 94 16.49 14.33 -15.32
CA SER A 94 17.84 13.84 -15.65
C SER A 94 18.09 12.37 -15.31
N PHE A 95 17.09 11.66 -14.77
CA PHE A 95 17.18 10.25 -14.33
C PHE A 95 16.28 9.34 -15.17
N ASP A 96 16.63 8.05 -15.23
CA ASP A 96 15.88 7.04 -15.99
C ASP A 96 14.67 6.52 -15.21
N GLY A 97 14.71 6.57 -13.88
CA GLY A 97 13.65 6.05 -13.04
C GLY A 97 13.96 6.00 -11.55
N ILE A 98 13.08 5.31 -10.82
CA ILE A 98 13.24 5.03 -9.38
C ILE A 98 14.02 3.73 -9.17
N ILE A 99 14.91 3.72 -8.18
CA ILE A 99 15.55 2.51 -7.68
C ILE A 99 15.11 2.23 -6.24
N LEU A 100 14.74 0.98 -5.96
CA LEU A 100 14.45 0.51 -4.62
C LEU A 100 15.56 -0.47 -4.22
N ARG A 101 16.34 -0.15 -3.20
CA ARG A 101 17.24 -1.12 -2.57
C ARG A 101 16.50 -1.81 -1.45
N ALA A 102 16.00 -3.01 -1.71
CA ALA A 102 15.06 -3.68 -0.82
C ALA A 102 15.28 -5.19 -0.73
N ARG A 103 14.69 -5.83 0.29
CA ARG A 103 14.64 -7.28 0.39
C ARG A 103 13.34 -7.75 1.04
N PHE A 104 12.81 -8.86 0.56
CA PHE A 104 11.68 -9.53 1.19
C PHE A 104 12.15 -10.40 2.35
N THR A 105 11.46 -10.36 3.49
CA THR A 105 11.93 -11.02 4.73
C THR A 105 10.89 -11.93 5.39
N SER A 106 9.68 -12.08 4.84
CA SER A 106 8.64 -12.89 5.51
C SER A 106 8.55 -14.34 5.05
N ASP A 107 8.40 -14.61 3.76
CA ASP A 107 8.06 -15.94 3.24
C ASP A 107 8.51 -16.09 1.78
N SER A 108 8.55 -17.34 1.30
CA SER A 108 9.00 -17.69 -0.05
C SER A 108 7.97 -17.38 -1.17
N ASP A 109 6.83 -16.79 -0.84
CA ASP A 109 5.71 -16.56 -1.74
C ASP A 109 5.62 -15.06 -2.11
N SER A 110 6.75 -14.44 -2.49
CA SER A 110 6.77 -13.03 -2.91
C SER A 110 6.01 -12.83 -4.22
N ASP A 111 6.12 -13.77 -5.16
CA ASP A 111 5.40 -13.82 -6.44
C ASP A 111 3.87 -13.91 -6.31
N LYS A 112 3.37 -14.40 -5.18
CA LYS A 112 1.93 -14.48 -4.86
C LYS A 112 1.32 -13.18 -4.35
N ARG A 113 2.04 -12.06 -4.51
CA ARG A 113 1.60 -10.71 -4.14
C ARG A 113 2.07 -9.70 -5.18
N THR A 114 1.22 -8.74 -5.49
CA THR A 114 1.58 -7.66 -6.41
C THR A 114 2.25 -6.54 -5.63
N PHE A 115 3.51 -6.24 -5.92
CA PHE A 115 4.19 -5.04 -5.44
C PHE A 115 4.09 -3.94 -6.47
N LYS A 116 3.87 -2.70 -6.02
CA LYS A 116 3.71 -1.53 -6.87
C LYS A 116 4.44 -0.34 -6.31
N LEU A 117 5.16 0.35 -7.18
CA LEU A 117 5.60 1.72 -6.92
C LEU A 117 4.45 2.66 -7.25
N THR A 118 4.27 3.71 -6.46
CA THR A 118 3.28 4.76 -6.70
C THR A 118 3.94 6.12 -6.71
N ILE A 119 3.68 6.94 -7.74
CA ILE A 119 4.19 8.30 -7.85
C ILE A 119 3.05 9.26 -8.19
N ARG A 120 3.07 10.46 -7.63
CA ARG A 120 2.23 11.58 -8.09
C ARG A 120 3.08 12.66 -8.71
N ASP A 121 2.57 13.24 -9.78
CA ASP A 121 3.11 14.38 -10.50
C ASP A 121 2.09 15.52 -10.68
N ASP A 122 0.97 15.46 -9.95
CA ASP A 122 -0.09 16.47 -9.97
C ASP A 122 -0.43 16.96 -8.54
N GLU A 123 -0.40 18.29 -8.36
CA GLU A 123 -0.67 18.99 -7.10
C GLU A 123 -2.15 18.95 -6.70
N THR A 124 -3.07 18.80 -7.67
CA THR A 124 -4.52 18.86 -7.40
C THR A 124 -5.03 17.66 -6.58
N ARG A 125 -4.17 16.66 -6.31
CA ARG A 125 -4.50 15.36 -5.70
C ARG A 125 -5.70 14.70 -6.39
N GLY A 126 -5.73 14.76 -7.72
CA GLY A 126 -6.74 14.12 -8.55
C GLY A 126 -6.88 12.61 -8.32
N GLU A 127 -7.90 12.03 -8.94
CA GLU A 127 -8.24 10.60 -8.79
C GLU A 127 -7.15 9.64 -9.28
N PHE A 128 -6.23 10.11 -10.12
CA PHE A 128 -5.20 9.31 -10.75
C PHE A 128 -3.85 9.39 -10.00
N VAL A 129 -3.10 8.30 -10.08
CA VAL A 129 -1.74 8.16 -9.57
C VAL A 129 -0.96 7.32 -10.58
N PHE A 130 0.33 7.59 -10.77
CA PHE A 130 1.18 6.75 -11.59
C PHE A 130 1.64 5.53 -10.80
N GLN A 131 1.51 4.34 -11.38
CA GLN A 131 1.95 3.10 -10.75
C GLN A 131 2.68 2.21 -11.73
N GLN A 132 3.60 1.42 -11.19
CA GLN A 132 4.22 0.32 -11.91
C GLN A 132 4.37 -0.89 -11.00
N MET A 133 4.07 -2.08 -11.53
CA MET A 133 4.31 -3.34 -10.83
C MET A 133 5.79 -3.71 -10.89
N PHE A 134 6.32 -4.31 -9.83
CA PHE A 134 7.68 -4.82 -9.80
C PHE A 134 7.73 -6.14 -9.06
N ASP A 135 8.73 -6.96 -9.41
CA ASP A 135 8.98 -8.23 -8.76
C ASP A 135 9.96 -8.08 -7.61
N VAL A 136 9.77 -8.89 -6.57
CA VAL A 136 10.67 -8.95 -5.42
C VAL A 136 11.18 -10.38 -5.28
N PRO A 137 12.50 -10.61 -5.32
CA PRO A 137 13.06 -11.94 -5.11
C PRO A 137 12.61 -12.54 -3.77
N PRO A 138 12.47 -13.88 -3.69
CA PRO A 138 12.17 -14.54 -2.43
C PRO A 138 13.30 -14.29 -1.41
N PRO A 139 13.05 -14.51 -0.10
CA PRO A 139 14.02 -14.18 0.94
C PRO A 139 15.34 -14.96 0.76
N SER A 140 16.40 -14.25 0.39
CA SER A 140 17.79 -14.75 0.35
C SER A 140 18.69 -14.11 1.42
N GLY A 141 18.19 -13.10 2.13
CA GLY A 141 18.96 -12.28 3.07
C GLY A 141 19.71 -11.11 2.40
N GLU A 142 19.88 -11.17 1.08
CA GLU A 142 20.59 -10.17 0.28
C GLU A 142 19.72 -8.96 -0.05
N TRP A 143 20.38 -7.82 -0.31
CA TRP A 143 19.73 -6.60 -0.79
C TRP A 143 19.68 -6.61 -2.31
N HIS A 144 18.51 -6.28 -2.87
CA HIS A 144 18.29 -6.23 -4.31
C HIS A 144 18.01 -4.81 -4.77
N ASP A 145 18.58 -4.45 -5.91
CA ASP A 145 18.35 -3.17 -6.58
C ASP A 145 17.24 -3.34 -7.63
N ILE A 146 16.02 -2.91 -7.28
CA ILE A 146 14.84 -2.99 -8.13
C ILE A 146 14.69 -1.66 -8.89
N LYS A 147 15.05 -1.66 -10.18
CA LYS A 147 14.96 -0.50 -11.07
C LYS A 147 13.59 -0.41 -11.73
N ILE A 148 12.97 0.76 -11.64
CA ILE A 148 11.63 1.04 -12.14
C ILE A 148 11.71 2.26 -13.06
N PRO A 149 11.78 2.05 -14.40
CA PRO A 149 11.86 3.13 -15.38
C PRO A 149 10.65 4.06 -15.35
N PHE A 150 10.85 5.36 -15.58
CA PHE A 150 9.74 6.34 -15.61
C PHE A 150 8.77 6.11 -16.77
N ASP A 151 9.25 5.63 -17.91
CA ASP A 151 8.42 5.32 -19.09
C ASP A 151 7.49 4.11 -18.89
N SER A 152 7.80 3.27 -17.90
CA SER A 152 6.99 2.10 -17.54
C SER A 152 5.80 2.41 -16.64
N LEU A 153 5.72 3.64 -16.11
CA LEU A 153 4.67 4.09 -15.22
C LEU A 153 3.33 4.26 -15.96
N LYS A 154 2.26 3.74 -15.37
CA LYS A 154 0.90 3.84 -15.90
C LYS A 154 0.05 4.68 -14.98
N ALA A 155 -0.69 5.65 -15.53
CA ALA A 155 -1.69 6.38 -14.77
C ALA A 155 -2.88 5.47 -14.47
N VAL A 156 -3.22 5.33 -13.19
CA VAL A 156 -4.27 4.42 -12.72
C VAL A 156 -5.22 5.11 -11.73
N ARG A 157 -6.47 4.65 -11.72
CA ARG A 157 -7.45 4.90 -10.67
C ARG A 157 -7.64 3.62 -9.88
N GLY A 158 -7.06 3.55 -8.67
CA GLY A 158 -6.91 2.27 -7.98
C GLY A 158 -6.00 1.34 -8.81
N PRO A 159 -6.43 0.12 -9.17
CA PRO A 159 -5.67 -0.77 -10.04
C PRO A 159 -5.96 -0.61 -11.55
N ILE A 160 -6.89 0.27 -11.95
CA ILE A 160 -7.41 0.35 -13.32
C ILE A 160 -6.66 1.42 -14.12
N ILE A 161 -6.10 1.04 -15.27
CA ILE A 161 -5.37 1.93 -16.19
C ILE A 161 -6.30 2.96 -16.83
N ASN A 162 -5.85 4.21 -16.89
CA ASN A 162 -6.45 5.25 -17.72
C ASN A 162 -5.77 5.31 -19.09
N PRO A 163 -6.43 4.89 -20.18
CA PRO A 163 -5.82 4.89 -21.51
C PRO A 163 -5.63 6.32 -22.08
N ASN A 164 -6.34 7.31 -21.56
CA ASN A 164 -6.32 8.69 -22.05
C ASN A 164 -5.46 9.62 -21.18
N ALA A 165 -4.68 9.07 -20.25
CA ALA A 165 -3.84 9.86 -19.38
C ALA A 165 -2.64 10.44 -20.15
N LYS A 166 -2.18 11.60 -19.70
CA LYS A 166 -0.89 12.14 -20.14
C LYS A 166 0.25 11.23 -19.63
N PRO A 167 1.39 11.17 -20.34
CA PRO A 167 2.59 10.53 -19.82
C PRO A 167 3.02 11.15 -18.49
N PHE A 168 3.74 10.36 -17.69
CA PHE A 168 4.30 10.80 -16.42
C PHE A 168 5.26 11.98 -16.60
N ASN A 169 5.09 13.03 -15.81
CA ASN A 169 6.01 14.17 -15.80
C ASN A 169 7.12 13.98 -14.76
N SER A 170 8.29 13.47 -15.19
CA SER A 170 9.45 13.24 -14.33
C SER A 170 10.05 14.51 -13.71
N SER A 171 9.80 15.69 -14.28
CA SER A 171 10.24 16.98 -13.70
C SER A 171 9.41 17.44 -12.50
N ASN A 172 8.31 16.74 -12.18
CA ASN A 172 7.34 17.18 -11.19
C ASN A 172 6.99 16.09 -10.15
N ILE A 173 7.98 15.36 -9.61
CA ILE A 173 7.72 14.30 -8.63
C ILE A 173 7.26 14.93 -7.30
N LEU A 174 6.01 14.68 -6.90
CA LEU A 174 5.39 15.26 -5.70
C LEU A 174 5.26 14.28 -4.54
N GLN A 175 5.17 12.98 -4.82
CA GLN A 175 4.96 11.97 -3.79
C GLN A 175 5.41 10.61 -4.31
N VAL A 176 6.03 9.81 -3.44
CA VAL A 176 6.47 8.44 -3.75
C VAL A 176 5.91 7.48 -2.70
N GLY A 177 5.58 6.27 -3.09
CA GLY A 177 5.07 5.25 -2.18
C GLY A 177 5.18 3.84 -2.73
N VAL A 178 4.92 2.86 -1.88
CA VAL A 178 4.91 1.44 -2.22
C VAL A 178 3.62 0.81 -1.72
N VAL A 179 3.04 -0.05 -2.55
CA VAL A 179 1.82 -0.80 -2.24
C VAL A 179 2.08 -2.29 -2.47
N ILE A 180 1.64 -3.12 -1.54
CA ILE A 180 1.52 -4.58 -1.70
C ILE A 180 0.05 -4.95 -1.76
N SER A 181 -0.35 -5.72 -2.76
CA SER A 181 -1.77 -5.92 -3.09
C SER A 181 -2.07 -7.27 -3.72
N LYS A 182 -3.34 -7.69 -3.68
CA LYS A 182 -3.88 -8.76 -4.54
C LYS A 182 -4.21 -8.29 -5.96
N PHE A 183 -4.33 -6.98 -6.19
CA PHE A 183 -4.79 -6.42 -7.46
C PHE A 183 -3.62 -6.21 -8.42
N LYS A 184 -3.75 -6.62 -9.68
CA LYS A 184 -2.80 -6.28 -10.76
C LYS A 184 -3.09 -4.88 -11.31
N ILE A 185 -2.15 -4.28 -12.02
CA ILE A 185 -2.42 -3.09 -12.85
C ILE A 185 -2.93 -3.58 -14.20
N SER A 186 -4.20 -3.31 -14.53
CA SER A 186 -4.81 -3.76 -15.78
C SER A 186 -5.89 -2.79 -16.26
N SER A 187 -6.45 -3.00 -17.45
CA SER A 187 -7.59 -2.22 -17.96
C SER A 187 -8.89 -2.50 -17.21
N THR A 188 -8.96 -3.61 -16.47
CA THR A 188 -10.11 -3.99 -15.66
C THR A 188 -9.69 -4.24 -14.19
N MET A 189 -10.59 -4.77 -13.36
CA MET A 189 -10.29 -5.05 -11.96
C MET A 189 -9.79 -6.48 -11.77
N GLU A 190 -8.55 -6.73 -12.18
CA GLU A 190 -7.91 -8.04 -12.08
C GLU A 190 -7.20 -8.27 -10.75
N THR A 191 -7.25 -9.51 -10.27
CA THR A 191 -6.53 -9.99 -9.09
C THR A 191 -5.55 -11.09 -9.44
N LEU A 192 -4.53 -11.29 -8.62
CA LEU A 192 -3.71 -12.51 -8.64
C LEU A 192 -4.60 -13.73 -8.33
N GLU A 193 -4.48 -14.76 -9.16
CA GLU A 193 -5.22 -16.03 -9.01
C GLU A 193 -4.80 -16.75 -7.73
N ASP A 194 -3.48 -16.96 -7.55
CA ASP A 194 -2.90 -17.57 -6.37
C ASP A 194 -2.46 -16.54 -5.32
N PHE A 195 -3.31 -15.53 -5.08
CA PHE A 195 -2.98 -14.50 -4.08
C PHE A 195 -2.76 -15.12 -2.69
N ARG A 196 -1.64 -14.75 -2.05
CA ARG A 196 -1.34 -15.18 -0.69
C ARG A 196 -1.67 -14.11 0.36
N PRO A 197 -2.75 -14.28 1.16
CA PRO A 197 -3.01 -13.45 2.32
C PRO A 197 -2.04 -13.78 3.47
N GLY A 198 -2.02 -12.94 4.50
CA GLY A 198 -1.24 -13.20 5.71
C GLY A 198 -0.12 -12.20 5.94
N PHE A 199 0.81 -12.59 6.81
CA PHE A 199 1.93 -11.73 7.20
C PHE A 199 2.87 -11.47 6.03
N PHE A 200 3.34 -10.24 5.90
CA PHE A 200 4.42 -9.86 5.00
C PHE A 200 5.41 -8.95 5.73
N SER A 201 6.65 -8.95 5.28
CA SER A 201 7.72 -8.09 5.78
C SER A 201 8.71 -7.81 4.65
N MET A 202 9.03 -6.54 4.45
CA MET A 202 9.95 -6.07 3.43
C MET A 202 10.82 -4.95 4.00
N ASP A 203 12.13 -5.08 3.84
CA ASP A 203 13.07 -4.07 4.27
C ASP A 203 13.45 -3.18 3.09
N PHE A 204 13.58 -1.88 3.33
CA PHE A 204 14.03 -0.87 2.36
C PHE A 204 15.26 -0.16 2.91
N LYS A 205 16.39 -0.33 2.25
CA LYS A 205 17.62 0.40 2.55
C LYS A 205 17.64 1.78 1.88
N GLU A 206 17.07 1.87 0.69
CA GLU A 206 17.03 3.11 -0.08
C GLU A 206 15.83 3.13 -1.02
N ILE A 207 15.23 4.31 -1.16
CA ILE A 207 14.37 4.67 -2.29
C ILE A 207 15.05 5.86 -2.95
N GLY A 208 15.45 5.72 -4.21
CA GLY A 208 16.24 6.73 -4.91
C GLY A 208 15.89 6.83 -6.39
N MET A 209 16.70 7.57 -7.14
CA MET A 209 16.68 7.63 -8.60
C MET A 209 17.98 7.09 -9.16
N TYR A 210 17.93 6.50 -10.36
CA TYR A 210 19.11 5.95 -11.05
C TYR A 210 19.22 6.50 -12.48
N GLY A 211 20.40 6.33 -13.08
CA GLY A 211 20.65 6.71 -14.48
C GLY A 211 21.04 8.18 -14.65
N GLY A 212 21.11 8.93 -13.56
CA GLY A 212 21.39 10.36 -13.59
C GLY A 212 22.82 10.69 -14.01
N VAL A 213 22.97 11.76 -14.79
CA VAL A 213 24.29 12.39 -15.06
C VAL A 213 24.76 13.24 -13.87
N ARG A 214 23.85 13.52 -12.92
CA ARG A 214 24.07 14.40 -11.78
C ARG A 214 23.53 13.76 -10.50
N SER A 215 24.26 13.85 -9.39
CA SER A 215 23.68 13.58 -8.08
C SER A 215 22.65 14.67 -7.78
N LEU A 216 21.47 14.30 -7.26
CA LEU A 216 20.62 15.28 -6.58
C LEU A 216 21.48 15.92 -5.48
N GLY A 217 21.82 17.21 -5.64
CA GLY A 217 22.66 17.89 -4.67
C GLY A 217 21.86 18.16 -3.40
N GLY A 218 22.26 17.55 -2.28
CA GLY A 218 22.01 17.95 -0.87
C GLY A 218 20.58 18.09 -0.35
N ASP A 219 19.66 18.67 -1.11
CA ASP A 219 18.37 19.16 -0.64
C ASP A 219 17.21 18.46 -1.34
N VAL A 220 17.01 17.17 -1.03
CA VAL A 220 15.69 16.57 -1.28
C VAL A 220 14.69 17.29 -0.36
N PRO A 221 13.68 18.00 -0.90
CA PRO A 221 12.74 18.74 -0.07
C PRO A 221 12.08 17.79 0.93
N ALA A 222 12.04 18.16 2.20
CA ALA A 222 11.34 17.35 3.19
C ALA A 222 9.86 17.21 2.79
N PRO A 223 9.29 16.00 2.85
CA PRO A 223 7.86 15.83 2.67
C PRO A 223 7.12 16.55 3.80
N SER A 224 6.13 17.35 3.43
CA SER A 224 5.28 18.06 4.38
C SER A 224 3.94 17.35 4.48
N PHE A 225 3.62 16.90 5.69
CA PHE A 225 2.24 16.57 6.04
C PHE A 225 1.50 17.85 6.40
N ASN A 226 1.29 18.71 5.41
CA ASN A 226 0.20 19.65 5.53
C ASN A 226 -1.07 18.79 5.52
N ASP A 227 -1.67 18.65 6.71
CA ASP A 227 -2.99 18.10 6.89
C ASP A 227 -3.91 18.99 6.06
N SER A 228 -4.07 18.66 4.77
CA SER A 228 -5.06 19.25 3.90
C SER A 228 -6.40 18.72 4.40
N THR A 229 -6.78 19.09 5.62
CA THR A 229 -8.14 19.35 5.94
C THR A 229 -8.59 20.39 4.92
N GLN A 230 -9.04 19.92 3.76
CA GLN A 230 -10.19 20.53 3.11
C GLN A 230 -11.10 20.92 4.27
N LYS A 231 -11.31 22.24 4.47
CA LYS A 231 -12.07 22.81 5.58
C LYS A 231 -13.24 21.88 5.87
N LYS A 232 -13.09 21.00 6.88
CA LYS A 232 -14.10 19.98 7.14
C LYS A 232 -15.35 20.77 7.46
N SER A 233 -16.39 20.61 6.65
CA SER A 233 -17.62 21.37 6.83
C SER A 233 -18.05 21.25 8.30
N PRO A 234 -18.64 22.29 8.91
CA PRO A 234 -19.04 22.25 10.32
C PRO A 234 -19.84 20.98 10.66
N LEU A 235 -20.66 20.52 9.71
CA LEU A 235 -21.43 19.29 9.76
C LEU A 235 -20.55 18.03 9.89
N LEU A 236 -19.46 17.90 9.11
CA LEU A 236 -18.53 16.77 9.21
C LEU A 236 -17.75 16.75 10.53
N LYS A 237 -17.54 17.90 11.17
CA LYS A 237 -16.89 17.95 12.49
C LYS A 237 -17.80 17.38 13.58
N VAL A 238 -19.09 17.68 13.53
CA VAL A 238 -20.11 17.17 14.47
C VAL A 238 -20.38 15.68 14.25
N LEU A 239 -20.45 15.24 12.99
CA LEU A 239 -20.66 13.83 12.64
C LEU A 239 -19.39 12.97 12.75
N GLY A 240 -18.20 13.57 12.84
CA GLY A 240 -16.92 12.87 12.87
C GLY A 240 -16.82 11.77 13.94
N PRO A 241 -17.21 12.03 15.21
CA PRO A 241 -17.25 11.00 16.25
C PRO A 241 -18.23 9.86 15.94
N LEU A 242 -19.40 10.15 15.35
CA LEU A 242 -20.37 9.14 14.91
C LEU A 242 -19.83 8.30 13.75
N PHE A 243 -19.18 8.93 12.77
CA PHE A 243 -18.49 8.24 11.69
C PHE A 243 -17.39 7.33 12.22
N LYS A 244 -16.55 7.81 13.16
CA LYS A 244 -15.53 6.98 13.81
C LYS A 244 -16.14 5.82 14.58
N LEU A 245 -17.31 5.99 15.18
CA LEU A 245 -18.03 4.92 15.87
C LEU A 245 -18.49 3.85 14.87
N VAL A 246 -19.20 4.26 13.82
CA VAL A 246 -19.81 3.36 12.81
C VAL A 246 -18.75 2.70 11.92
N PHE A 247 -17.80 3.49 11.41
CA PHE A 247 -16.74 3.08 10.48
C PHE A 247 -15.41 2.76 11.16
N SER A 248 -15.41 2.41 12.44
CA SER A 248 -14.18 2.02 13.13
C SER A 248 -13.54 0.77 12.50
N GLU A 249 -12.29 0.91 12.06
CA GLU A 249 -11.40 -0.18 11.62
C GLU A 249 -11.39 -1.34 12.62
N THR A 250 -11.35 -1.03 13.92
CA THR A 250 -11.37 -2.03 15.00
C THR A 250 -12.65 -2.86 15.02
N SER A 251 -13.80 -2.26 14.66
CA SER A 251 -15.07 -2.96 14.63
C SER A 251 -15.17 -3.92 13.45
N ARG A 252 -14.69 -3.50 12.27
CA ARG A 252 -14.63 -4.37 11.08
C ARG A 252 -13.73 -5.58 11.33
N ARG A 253 -12.55 -5.39 11.91
CA ARG A 253 -11.65 -6.49 12.29
C ARG A 253 -12.29 -7.47 13.27
N ARG A 254 -13.02 -6.98 14.27
CA ARG A 254 -13.75 -7.85 15.21
C ARG A 254 -14.84 -8.66 14.50
N ARG A 255 -15.59 -8.04 13.59
CA ARG A 255 -16.59 -8.74 12.79
C ARG A 255 -15.95 -9.81 11.91
N ALA A 256 -14.84 -9.50 11.25
CA ALA A 256 -14.08 -10.47 10.46
C ALA A 256 -13.58 -11.66 11.31
N ALA A 257 -12.99 -11.39 12.48
CA ALA A 257 -12.55 -12.42 13.42
C ALA A 257 -13.73 -13.27 13.92
N TYR A 258 -14.87 -12.65 14.24
CA TYR A 258 -16.10 -13.36 14.60
C TYR A 258 -16.57 -14.30 13.48
N LEU A 259 -16.61 -13.82 12.23
CA LEU A 259 -17.02 -14.63 11.09
C LEU A 259 -16.08 -15.81 10.85
N GLN A 260 -14.77 -15.61 11.01
CA GLN A 260 -13.78 -16.70 10.92
C GLN A 260 -13.97 -17.73 12.04
N LEU A 261 -14.15 -17.29 13.30
CA LEU A 261 -14.41 -18.18 14.42
C LEU A 261 -15.74 -18.92 14.27
N LYS A 262 -16.77 -18.25 13.77
CA LYS A 262 -18.07 -18.87 13.46
C LYS A 262 -17.93 -19.94 12.39
N LYS A 263 -17.20 -19.65 11.30
CA LYS A 263 -16.94 -20.60 10.21
C LYS A 263 -16.15 -21.82 10.71
N ARG A 264 -15.14 -21.63 11.57
CA ARG A 264 -14.30 -22.72 12.10
C ARG A 264 -14.98 -23.56 13.18
N SER A 265 -15.68 -22.93 14.12
CA SER A 265 -16.28 -23.62 15.26
C SER A 265 -17.69 -24.15 15.00
N GLY A 266 -18.39 -23.62 13.99
CA GLY A 266 -19.81 -23.87 13.76
C GLY A 266 -20.73 -23.31 14.84
N LYS A 267 -20.18 -22.63 15.87
CA LYS A 267 -20.94 -22.21 17.05
C LYS A 267 -21.49 -20.80 16.92
N GLY A 268 -22.57 -20.57 17.66
CA GLY A 268 -23.26 -19.28 17.72
C GLY A 268 -22.49 -18.17 18.44
N TRP A 269 -23.07 -16.98 18.42
CA TRP A 269 -22.46 -15.76 18.95
C TRP A 269 -22.04 -15.85 20.42
N PHE A 270 -22.88 -16.42 21.28
CA PHE A 270 -22.61 -16.53 22.72
C PHE A 270 -21.33 -17.30 23.03
N HIS A 271 -21.07 -18.40 22.31
CA HIS A 271 -19.88 -19.20 22.52
C HIS A 271 -18.61 -18.42 22.16
N ILE A 272 -18.62 -17.76 21.01
CA ILE A 272 -17.48 -16.98 20.51
C ILE A 272 -17.22 -15.75 21.40
N ALA A 273 -18.30 -15.08 21.85
CA ALA A 273 -18.22 -13.99 22.81
C ALA A 273 -17.61 -14.47 24.15
N GLY A 274 -18.02 -15.66 24.62
CA GLY A 274 -17.49 -16.31 25.81
C GLY A 274 -15.99 -16.61 25.70
N LEU A 275 -15.51 -17.14 24.57
CA LEU A 275 -14.07 -17.33 24.32
C LEU A 275 -13.29 -16.02 24.43
N GLY A 276 -13.79 -14.97 23.77
CA GLY A 276 -13.18 -13.64 23.81
C GLY A 276 -13.27 -12.96 25.18
N PHE A 277 -14.22 -13.33 26.04
CA PHE A 277 -14.31 -12.87 27.42
C PHE A 277 -13.31 -13.61 28.31
N LYS A 278 -13.28 -14.95 28.25
CA LYS A 278 -12.34 -15.79 29.01
C LYS A 278 -10.89 -15.39 28.74
N ALA A 279 -10.51 -15.22 27.48
CA ALA A 279 -9.16 -14.79 27.09
C ALA A 279 -8.78 -13.38 27.60
N ARG A 280 -9.76 -12.50 27.84
CA ARG A 280 -9.50 -11.18 28.43
C ARG A 280 -9.43 -11.23 29.95
N ALA A 281 -10.29 -12.03 30.58
CA ALA A 281 -10.29 -12.22 32.02
C ALA A 281 -8.97 -12.84 32.48
N SER A 282 -8.41 -13.77 31.71
CA SER A 282 -7.08 -14.36 31.97
C SER A 282 -5.94 -13.35 31.83
N ASN A 283 -6.00 -12.42 30.87
CA ASN A 283 -4.88 -11.53 30.56
C ASN A 283 -4.87 -10.22 31.35
N TYR A 284 -6.05 -9.66 31.67
CA TYR A 284 -6.16 -8.32 32.29
C TYR A 284 -7.05 -8.30 33.54
N GLY A 285 -7.50 -9.46 34.02
CA GLY A 285 -8.39 -9.59 35.18
C GLY A 285 -9.89 -9.47 34.85
N LEU A 286 -10.72 -10.01 35.73
CA LEU A 286 -12.18 -10.13 35.54
C LEU A 286 -12.87 -8.77 35.41
N LEU A 287 -12.52 -7.81 36.26
CA LEU A 287 -13.14 -6.48 36.30
C LEU A 287 -12.90 -5.73 34.98
N ASN A 288 -11.66 -5.71 34.50
CA ASN A 288 -11.31 -5.09 33.21
C ASN A 288 -11.96 -5.80 32.03
N ALA A 289 -12.10 -7.13 32.09
CA ALA A 289 -12.81 -7.90 31.08
C ALA A 289 -14.30 -7.52 31.02
N MET A 290 -14.95 -7.35 32.18
CA MET A 290 -16.33 -6.90 32.32
C MET A 290 -16.54 -5.48 31.81
N ILE A 291 -15.74 -4.51 32.25
CA ILE A 291 -15.80 -3.11 31.76
C ILE A 291 -15.64 -3.07 30.24
N THR A 292 -14.64 -3.79 29.72
CA THR A 292 -14.36 -3.84 28.28
C THR A 292 -15.51 -4.51 27.52
N PHE A 293 -16.14 -5.53 28.08
CA PHE A 293 -17.29 -6.20 27.45
C PHE A 293 -18.52 -5.30 27.46
N GLY A 294 -18.86 -4.68 28.59
CA GLY A 294 -19.97 -3.73 28.73
C GLY A 294 -19.82 -2.56 27.77
N GLY A 295 -18.66 -1.89 27.77
CA GLY A 295 -18.39 -0.78 26.85
C GLY A 295 -18.44 -1.18 25.37
N ARG A 296 -18.24 -2.46 25.03
CA ARG A 296 -18.45 -2.97 23.65
C ARG A 296 -19.92 -3.14 23.33
N MET A 297 -20.69 -3.77 24.23
CA MET A 297 -22.13 -3.93 24.06
C MET A 297 -22.84 -2.58 23.93
N SER A 298 -22.44 -1.58 24.71
CA SER A 298 -22.96 -0.21 24.58
C SER A 298 -22.70 0.38 23.20
N LYS A 299 -21.47 0.22 22.67
CA LYS A 299 -21.13 0.71 21.31
C LYS A 299 -21.93 0.00 20.23
N ASP A 300 -22.13 -1.31 20.36
CA ASP A 300 -22.92 -2.08 19.39
C ASP A 300 -24.41 -1.74 19.47
N GLY A 301 -24.94 -1.51 20.68
CA GLY A 301 -26.30 -1.00 20.89
C GLY A 301 -26.52 0.39 20.27
N ILE A 302 -25.57 1.31 20.45
CA ILE A 302 -25.61 2.64 19.82
C ILE A 302 -25.60 2.52 18.30
N LYS A 303 -24.76 1.64 17.72
CA LYS A 303 -24.74 1.40 16.26
C LYS A 303 -26.04 0.81 15.76
N PHE A 304 -26.62 -0.13 16.50
CA PHE A 304 -27.90 -0.72 16.15
C PHE A 304 -29.00 0.34 16.11
N ALA A 305 -29.09 1.17 17.16
CA ALA A 305 -30.04 2.28 17.23
C ALA A 305 -29.84 3.26 16.07
N LEU A 306 -28.62 3.77 15.86
CA LEU A 306 -28.29 4.68 14.76
C LEU A 306 -28.60 4.09 13.37
N GLY A 307 -28.25 2.83 13.15
CA GLY A 307 -28.51 2.14 11.89
C GLY A 307 -30.00 1.99 11.62
N TRP A 308 -30.80 1.72 12.65
CA TRP A 308 -32.26 1.69 12.55
C TRP A 308 -32.84 3.08 12.30
N THR A 309 -32.37 4.10 13.03
CA THR A 309 -32.80 5.49 12.82
C THR A 309 -32.50 5.94 11.39
N LEU A 310 -31.32 5.68 10.85
CA LEU A 310 -30.97 6.03 9.47
C LEU A 310 -31.85 5.29 8.45
N LYS A 311 -32.13 4.00 8.69
CA LYS A 311 -33.01 3.21 7.81
C LYS A 311 -34.43 3.76 7.78
N VAL A 312 -34.97 4.13 8.95
CA VAL A 312 -36.34 4.65 9.08
C VAL A 312 -36.44 6.10 8.58
N ALA A 313 -35.49 6.96 8.94
CA ALA A 313 -35.55 8.38 8.62
C ALA A 313 -35.13 8.71 7.19
N ILE A 314 -34.22 7.94 6.59
CA ILE A 314 -33.65 8.24 5.27
C ILE A 314 -34.00 7.14 4.27
N PHE A 315 -33.64 5.90 4.55
CA PHE A 315 -33.68 4.84 3.53
C PHE A 315 -35.10 4.44 3.11
N TYR A 316 -36.03 4.25 4.06
CA TYR A 316 -37.41 3.87 3.75
C TYR A 316 -38.18 4.99 3.01
N PRO A 317 -38.13 6.26 3.43
CA PRO A 317 -38.75 7.36 2.69
C PRO A 317 -38.16 7.52 1.29
N PHE A 318 -36.84 7.40 1.13
CA PHE A 318 -36.22 7.52 -0.19
C PHE A 318 -36.60 6.35 -1.10
N ARG A 319 -36.67 5.13 -0.57
CA ARG A 319 -37.08 3.93 -1.31
C ARG A 319 -38.55 3.97 -1.72
N THR A 320 -39.43 4.50 -0.87
CA THR A 320 -40.85 4.70 -1.22
C THR A 320 -40.99 5.78 -2.30
N LEU A 321 -40.25 6.89 -2.19
CA LEU A 321 -40.22 7.94 -3.21
C LEU A 321 -39.73 7.41 -4.58
N PHE A 322 -38.67 6.61 -4.58
CA PHE A 322 -38.09 6.03 -5.80
C PHE A 322 -39.05 5.03 -6.46
N ARG A 323 -39.77 4.23 -5.67
CA ARG A 323 -40.83 3.33 -6.15
C ARG A 323 -42.01 4.09 -6.73
N LEU A 324 -42.41 5.19 -6.10
CA LEU A 324 -43.49 6.05 -6.60
C LEU A 324 -43.11 6.69 -7.94
N LYS A 325 -41.90 7.24 -8.04
CA LYS A 325 -41.36 7.81 -9.30
C LYS A 325 -41.30 6.77 -10.42
N LYS A 326 -40.89 5.52 -10.11
CA LYS A 326 -40.89 4.42 -11.09
C LYS A 326 -42.30 4.07 -11.57
N ARG A 327 -43.30 4.05 -10.68
CA ARG A 327 -44.71 3.79 -11.03
C ARG A 327 -45.34 4.91 -11.85
N LEU A 328 -45.02 6.17 -11.53
CA LEU A 328 -45.49 7.32 -12.30
C LEU A 328 -44.91 7.34 -13.72
N ARG A 329 -43.64 6.97 -13.90
CA ARG A 329 -43.03 6.81 -15.23
C ARG A 329 -43.67 5.67 -16.04
N ALA A 330 -43.98 4.54 -15.40
CA ALA A 330 -44.66 3.42 -16.08
C ALA A 330 -46.06 3.82 -16.59
N ARG A 331 -46.84 4.55 -15.77
CA ARG A 331 -48.16 5.08 -16.17
C ARG A 331 -48.08 6.16 -17.26
N GLY A 332 -47.01 6.95 -17.30
CA GLY A 332 -46.79 7.93 -18.37
C GLY A 332 -46.57 7.26 -19.73
N ASN A 333 -45.78 6.18 -19.76
CA ASN A 333 -45.52 5.44 -20.99
C ASN A 333 -46.74 4.65 -21.49
N GLU A 334 -47.59 4.11 -20.60
CA GLU A 334 -48.85 3.44 -20.99
C GLU A 334 -49.92 4.41 -21.54
N GLY A 335 -49.83 5.70 -21.21
CA GLY A 335 -50.74 6.74 -21.70
C GLY A 335 -50.39 7.30 -23.08
N GLU A 336 -49.14 7.13 -23.53
CA GLU A 336 -48.66 7.64 -24.82
C GLU A 336 -48.94 6.66 -25.98
N GLU A 337 -49.12 5.37 -25.67
CA GLU A 337 -49.44 4.30 -26.63
C GLU A 337 -50.95 4.18 -26.97
N ARG A 338 -51.80 4.98 -26.31
CA ARG A 338 -53.28 5.01 -26.51
C ARG A 338 -53.79 6.33 -27.11
N LYS A 339 -53.08 6.92 -28.07
CA LYS A 339 -53.69 7.91 -28.98
C LYS A 339 -54.09 7.21 -30.28
N PRO A 340 -55.39 7.00 -30.56
CA PRO A 340 -55.81 6.56 -31.88
C PRO A 340 -55.54 7.67 -32.91
N ALA A 341 -55.17 7.24 -34.12
CA ALA A 341 -54.90 8.06 -35.30
C ALA A 341 -56.13 8.85 -35.77
#